data_AF-A0A933F9C2-F1
#
_entry.id   AF-A0A933F9C2-F1
#
_cell.length_a   1.000
_cell.length_b   1.000
_cell.length_c   1.000
_cell.angle_alpha   90.00
_cell.angle_beta   90.00
_cell.angle_gamma   90.00
#
_symmetry.space_group_name_H-M   'P 1'
#
loop_
_entity.id
_entity.type
_entity.pdbx_description
1 polymer ?
#
loop_
_entity_poly.entity_id
_entity_poly.type
_entity_poly.pdbx_seq_one_letter_code
_entity_poly.pdbx_strand_id
1 'polypeptide(L)' 'MAKIDAFFKLMNEQGASDLHLVAGSQPILRVHGEMERVKYKALENDELKAMLYEIAPEDK' A
#
# COMPACT_ATOMS: atom_id res chain seq x y z
N MET A 1 4.44 -11.23 -9.77
CA MET A 1 4.69 -9.95 -9.05
C MET A 1 3.44 -9.69 -8.26
N ALA A 2 3.58 -9.53 -6.95
CA ALA A 2 2.45 -9.24 -6.07
C ALA A 2 1.87 -7.86 -6.45
N LYS A 3 0.58 -7.64 -6.26
CA LYS A 3 -0.05 -6.34 -6.54
C LYS A 3 0.58 -5.23 -5.71
N ILE A 4 1.00 -5.56 -4.50
CA ILE A 4 1.65 -4.60 -3.58
C ILE A 4 3.01 -4.09 -4.08
N ASP A 5 3.70 -4.84 -4.95
CA ASP A 5 5.01 -4.45 -5.49
C ASP A 5 4.95 -3.12 -6.25
N ALA A 6 3.82 -2.82 -6.89
CA ALA A 6 3.61 -1.54 -7.58
C ALA A 6 3.62 -0.35 -6.61
N PHE A 7 3.05 -0.53 -5.41
CA PHE A 7 3.08 0.51 -4.37
C PHE A 7 4.47 0.67 -3.77
N PHE A 8 5.21 -0.43 -3.56
CA PHE A 8 6.59 -0.36 -3.08
C PHE A 8 7.52 0.30 -4.09
N LYS A 9 7.34 0.01 -5.38
CA LYS A 9 8.08 0.70 -6.45
C LYS A 9 7.79 2.20 -6.43
N LEU A 10 6.52 2.59 -6.33
CA LEU A 10 6.12 4.00 -6.24
C LEU A 10 6.70 4.67 -4.99
N MET A 11 6.69 3.99 -3.84
CA MET A 11 7.25 4.48 -2.58
C MET A 11 8.75 4.79 -2.74
N ASN A 12 9.51 3.89 -3.37
CA ASN A 12 10.93 4.09 -3.64
C ASN A 12 11.19 5.22 -4.64
N GLU A 13 10.39 5.30 -5.72
CA GLU A 13 10.51 6.36 -6.73
C GLU A 13 10.21 7.75 -6.16
N GLN A 14 9.29 7.85 -5.20
CA GLN A 14 8.93 9.11 -4.55
C GLN A 14 9.76 9.44 -3.29
N GLY A 15 10.63 8.53 -2.84
CA GLY A 15 11.37 8.71 -1.60
C GLY A 15 10.49 8.72 -0.35
N ALA A 16 9.37 8.00 -0.38
CA ALA A 16 8.47 7.87 0.75
C ALA A 16 9.06 6.95 1.84
N SER A 17 8.83 7.30 3.11
CA SER A 17 9.23 6.52 4.27
C SER A 17 8.25 5.40 4.61
N ASP A 18 6.95 5.66 4.38
CA ASP A 18 5.87 4.76 4.80
C ASP A 18 4.81 4.61 3.69
N LEU A 19 4.25 3.40 3.59
CA LEU A 19 3.04 3.10 2.83
C LEU A 19 1.91 2.75 3.80
N HIS A 20 0.86 3.57 3.79
CA HIS A 20 -0.34 3.38 4.61
C HIS A 20 -1.47 2.77 3.77
N LEU A 21 -1.96 1.61 4.19
CA LEU A 21 -3.08 0.89 3.57
C LEU A 21 -4.19 0.68 4.60
N VAL A 22 -5.38 1.22 4.33
CA VAL A 22 -6.54 1.17 5.23
C VAL A 22 -7.79 0.91 4.39
N ALA A 23 -8.62 -0.03 4.83
CA ALA A 23 -9.91 -0.31 4.18
C ALA A 23 -10.82 0.95 4.20
N GLY A 24 -11.52 1.20 3.10
CA GLY A 24 -12.36 2.39 2.89
C GLY A 24 -11.57 3.66 2.54
N SER A 25 -10.24 3.59 2.40
CA SER A 25 -9.40 4.74 2.06
C SER A 25 -8.53 4.46 0.84
N GLN A 26 -8.14 5.53 0.14
CA GLN A 26 -7.06 5.45 -0.84
C GLN A 26 -5.74 5.14 -0.14
N PRO A 27 -4.79 4.45 -0.79
CA PRO A 27 -3.42 4.31 -0.30
C PRO A 27 -2.80 5.68 -0.05
N ILE A 28 -1.99 5.79 1.00
CA ILE A 28 -1.30 7.03 1.34
C ILE A 28 0.20 6.74 1.48
N LEU A 29 1.03 7.60 0.87
CA LEU A 29 2.46 7.60 1.08
C LEU A 29 2.83 8.70 2.07
N ARG A 30 3.80 8.44 2.95
CA ARG A 30 4.46 9.49 3.72
C ARG A 30 5.73 9.92 3.00
N VAL A 31 5.73 11.11 2.43
CA VAL A 31 6.89 11.68 1.71
C VAL A 31 7.43 12.84 2.53
N HIS A 32 8.67 12.72 3.02
CA HIS A 32 9.32 13.76 3.83
C HIS A 32 8.48 14.31 5.01
N GLY A 33 7.64 13.46 5.62
CA GLY A 33 6.77 13.81 6.74
C GLY A 33 5.32 14.12 6.34
N GLU A 34 5.07 14.45 5.08
CA GLU A 34 3.75 14.80 4.56
C GLU A 34 2.98 13.58 4.07
N MET A 35 1.64 13.61 4.23
CA MET A 35 0.76 12.51 3.85
C MET A 35 0.15 12.77 2.46
N GLU A 36 0.53 11.97 1.49
CA GLU A 36 0.11 12.11 0.08
C GLU A 36 -0.75 10.93 -0.37
N ARG A 37 -1.97 11.23 -0.85
CA ARG A 37 -2.86 10.19 -1.39
C ARG A 37 -2.39 9.75 -2.76
N VAL A 38 -2.25 8.44 -2.94
CA VAL A 38 -2.01 7.84 -4.26
C VAL A 38 -3.30 7.88 -5.06
N LYS A 39 -3.21 8.25 -6.34
CA LYS A 39 -4.35 8.21 -7.27
C LYS A 39 -4.74 6.76 -7.55
N TYR A 40 -5.59 6.22 -6.68
CA TYR A 40 -6.12 4.87 -6.74
C TYR A 40 -7.56 4.89 -6.21
N LYS A 41 -8.30 3.79 -6.38
CA LYS A 41 -9.60 3.65 -5.71
C LYS A 41 -9.42 3.54 -4.20
N ALA A 42 -10.50 3.75 -3.44
CA ALA A 42 -10.53 3.31 -2.06
C ALA A 42 -10.35 1.79 -2.00
N LEU A 43 -9.60 1.31 -1.01
CA LEU A 43 -9.33 -0.11 -0.84
C LEU A 43 -10.50 -0.78 -0.15
N GLU A 44 -11.04 -1.83 -0.75
CA GLU A 44 -12.03 -2.68 -0.08
C GLU A 44 -11.34 -3.66 0.88
N ASN A 45 -12.01 -4.05 1.95
CA ASN A 45 -11.42 -4.89 3.00
C ASN A 45 -10.85 -6.21 2.45
N ASP A 46 -11.64 -6.93 1.66
CA ASP A 46 -11.24 -8.26 1.15
C ASP A 46 -10.12 -8.16 0.11
N GLU A 47 -10.13 -7.10 -0.70
CA GLU A 47 -9.06 -6.82 -1.66
C GLU A 47 -7.75 -6.46 -0.96
N LEU A 48 -7.82 -5.59 0.05
CA LEU A 48 -6.66 -5.23 0.86
C LEU A 48 -6.10 -6.45 1.57
N LYS A 49 -6.96 -7.26 2.18
CA LYS A 49 -6.55 -8.51 2.81
C LYS A 49 -5.83 -9.40 1.79
N ALA A 50 -6.46 -9.73 0.66
CA ALA A 50 -5.84 -10.57 -0.36
C ALA A 50 -4.46 -10.04 -0.79
N MET A 51 -4.31 -8.73 -1.00
CA MET A 51 -3.06 -8.08 -1.37
C MET A 51 -1.97 -8.22 -0.29
N LEU A 52 -2.31 -8.03 0.99
CA LEU A 52 -1.34 -8.17 2.10
C LEU A 52 -0.88 -9.62 2.26
N TYR A 53 -1.77 -10.59 2.08
CA TYR A 53 -1.44 -12.01 2.18
C TYR A 53 -0.56 -12.53 1.02
N GLU A 54 -0.43 -11.78 -0.09
CA GLU A 54 0.55 -12.13 -1.14
C GLU A 54 2.01 -12.10 -0.64
N ILE A 55 2.28 -11.31 0.41
CA ILE A 55 3.62 -11.11 0.99
C ILE A 55 3.73 -11.57 2.45
N ALA A 56 2.61 -11.91 3.07
CA ALA A 56 2.61 -12.43 4.43
C ALA A 56 3.10 -13.89 4.42
N PRO A 57 3.89 -14.32 5.41
CA PRO A 57 4.20 -15.74 5.57
C PRO A 57 2.92 -16.54 5.85
N GLU A 58 2.93 -17.82 5.49
CA GLU A 58 1.85 -18.73 5.87
C GLU A 58 1.75 -18.84 7.40
N ASP A 59 0.53 -18.94 7.91
CA ASP A 59 0.29 -19.25 9.32
C ASP A 59 0.90 -20.62 9.65
N LYS A 60 1.66 -20.68 10.75
CA LYS A 60 2.32 -21.91 11.22
C LYS A 60 1.34 -22.90 11.87
#